data_AF-A0A1J1I8Y8-F1
#
_entry.id   AF-A0A1J1I8Y8-F1
#
_cell.length_a   1.000
_cell.length_b   1.000
_cell.length_c   1.000
_cell.angle_alpha   90.00
_cell.angle_beta   90.00
_cell.angle_gamma   90.00
#
_symmetry.space_group_name_H-M   'P 1'
#
loop_
_entity.id
_entity.type
_entity.pdbx_description
1 polymer ?
#
loop_
_entity_poly.entity_id
_entity_poly.type
_entity_poly.pdbx_seq_one_letter_code
_entity_poly.pdbx_strand_id
1 'polypeptide(L)'
;MNLNSISLKICLVLSFLVIEESFGQCGQQKILVNRIFGGDSTQPGEYPWLVAFYERRSNTFFCAGSLISQKHILSAAHCFQNKREINKLPPEFVEAHLGKFNLSVQNESNSKKYLIWELILHPDWDFNHEKFDADLSIAVTKQSIQFSNYIRPVCLPSLSYDEINGIGSVVGWGKSSEYELHAIVPSKLNLPAINASHCYTKFPELAAFSSNRAFCGGFENEGRSPCLGDSGGGFYFDVNDIWIIRGVISASSFDPITGCDVNKFSIYTNIPRFVDWITTTMSDTKEIKWIDWMFTCKRFDNTDVPNYVFCYPADASKSTVRSVKMKIQQPYDESILTNDFLELWMGESSYIPANIGVIFRKLKTLRIYDENKIRTFEKETFKGLEGLERLVIPSVDFIDDNLLQDLFNLKELKITTRLHAVPMNFLSRVRNLQILTLIVKIDGPNEHIPAVDFFSNVRSIEELNIEKRHDDSKKLSMSLDALKQLNNLKKLRFDIVDVNWSENSLENFRNLNEFTYFNGNMTKLFKNFFKNNLNLEVIRFSRNVFEEIEVDFTKLPKLKRIDLKYCGCISSEYIKDETTMTIQEFQDQIDGSCKK
;
A
#
# COMPACT_ATOMS: atom_id res chain seq x y z
N MET A 1 56.85 -6.37 40.62
CA MET A 1 55.93 -7.06 39.69
C MET A 1 54.53 -6.52 39.95
N ASN A 2 53.90 -5.96 38.91
CA ASN A 2 52.88 -4.92 39.03
C ASN A 2 51.48 -5.48 39.38
N LEU A 3 50.86 -5.00 40.45
CA LEU A 3 49.51 -5.39 40.92
C LEU A 3 48.37 -5.07 39.92
N ASN A 4 48.64 -4.29 38.88
CA ASN A 4 47.64 -3.92 37.85
C ASN A 4 47.34 -5.04 36.84
N SER A 5 48.09 -6.14 36.84
CA SER A 5 47.86 -7.29 35.93
C SER A 5 46.81 -8.29 36.45
N ILE A 6 46.44 -8.23 37.74
CA ILE A 6 45.53 -9.22 38.35
C ILE A 6 44.07 -8.73 38.31
N SER A 7 43.84 -7.41 38.37
CA SER A 7 42.48 -6.85 38.30
C SER A 7 41.82 -6.95 36.93
N LEU A 8 42.60 -7.02 35.84
CA LEU A 8 42.05 -7.11 34.47
C LEU A 8 41.68 -8.55 34.07
N LYS A 9 42.32 -9.56 34.68
CA LYS A 9 42.01 -10.98 34.41
C LYS A 9 40.79 -11.48 35.18
N ILE A 10 40.45 -10.87 36.32
CA ILE A 10 39.25 -11.23 37.09
C ILE A 10 37.98 -10.60 36.47
N CYS A 11 38.05 -9.40 35.89
CA CYS A 11 36.92 -8.83 35.15
C CYS A 11 36.60 -9.57 33.84
N LEU A 12 37.61 -10.09 33.13
CA LEU A 12 37.40 -10.83 31.88
C LEU A 12 36.87 -12.26 32.08
N VAL A 13 37.06 -12.86 33.27
CA VAL A 13 36.51 -14.17 33.60
C VAL A 13 35.11 -14.06 34.22
N LEU A 14 34.78 -12.93 34.87
CA LEU A 14 33.42 -12.65 35.35
C LEU A 14 32.48 -12.06 34.29
N SER A 15 33.02 -11.54 33.16
CA SER A 15 32.20 -11.17 31.99
C SER A 15 31.83 -12.37 31.10
N PHE A 16 32.31 -13.57 31.41
CA PHE A 16 31.96 -14.82 30.70
C PHE A 16 30.94 -15.69 31.46
N LEU A 17 30.38 -15.20 32.59
CA LEU A 17 29.43 -15.96 33.41
C LEU A 17 28.09 -15.26 33.69
N VAL A 18 27.82 -14.09 33.11
CA VAL A 18 26.49 -13.45 33.23
C VAL A 18 26.11 -12.69 31.95
N ILE A 19 25.87 -13.39 30.84
CA ILE A 19 24.88 -13.01 29.81
C ILE A 19 24.36 -14.30 29.16
N GLU A 20 23.60 -15.09 29.91
CA GLU A 20 22.77 -16.14 29.31
C GLU A 20 21.41 -16.18 30.00
N GLU A 21 20.70 -15.04 30.01
CA GLU A 21 19.27 -15.05 30.28
C GLU A 21 18.50 -14.17 29.30
N SER A 22 17.50 -14.81 28.69
CA SER A 22 16.34 -14.30 27.95
C SER A 22 16.46 -13.97 26.45
N PHE A 23 16.93 -14.91 25.64
CA PHE A 23 16.12 -15.28 24.47
C PHE A 23 14.98 -16.16 25.00
N GLY A 24 13.73 -15.68 24.97
CA GLY A 24 12.60 -16.43 25.50
C GLY A 24 12.48 -17.80 24.85
N GLN A 25 12.81 -18.87 25.58
CA GLN A 25 12.69 -20.26 25.13
C GLN A 25 11.22 -20.55 24.76
N CYS A 26 11.00 -20.98 23.52
CA CYS A 26 9.70 -21.42 23.03
C CYS A 26 9.30 -22.77 23.64
N GLY A 27 8.02 -23.14 23.53
CA GLY A 27 7.53 -24.48 23.87
C GLY A 27 7.55 -24.82 25.35
N GLN A 28 7.77 -23.84 26.24
CA GLN A 28 7.86 -24.06 27.68
C GLN A 28 6.63 -23.57 28.44
N GLN A 29 6.07 -24.45 29.27
CA GLN A 29 5.08 -24.12 30.28
C GLN A 29 5.79 -23.69 31.57
N LYS A 30 5.45 -22.54 32.14
CA LYS A 30 6.01 -22.08 33.44
C LYS A 30 5.14 -22.38 34.64
N ILE A 31 3.85 -22.63 34.40
CA ILE A 31 2.89 -22.98 35.44
C ILE A 31 2.84 -24.50 35.48
N LEU A 32 3.34 -25.09 36.57
CA LEU A 32 3.21 -26.52 36.82
C LEU A 32 1.74 -26.80 37.14
N VAL A 33 1.09 -27.49 36.22
CA VAL A 33 -0.31 -27.89 36.38
C VAL A 33 -0.34 -29.26 37.05
N ASN A 34 -0.98 -29.37 38.21
CA ASN A 34 -1.19 -30.67 38.83
C ASN A 34 -2.09 -31.51 37.91
N ARG A 35 -1.61 -32.69 37.48
CA ARG A 35 -2.41 -33.62 36.68
C ARG A 35 -3.61 -34.09 37.51
N ILE A 36 -4.80 -33.65 37.16
CA ILE A 36 -6.05 -34.11 37.76
C ILE A 36 -6.44 -35.44 37.11
N PHE A 37 -6.80 -36.44 37.92
CA PHE A 37 -7.31 -37.71 37.43
C PHE A 37 -8.68 -37.51 36.74
N GLY A 38 -8.75 -37.72 35.43
CA GLY A 38 -9.99 -37.63 34.63
C GLY A 38 -10.31 -36.28 33.96
N GLY A 39 -9.38 -35.33 33.87
CA GLY A 39 -9.68 -33.98 33.34
C GLY A 39 -9.52 -33.79 31.82
N ASP A 40 -10.58 -33.29 31.16
CA ASP A 40 -10.59 -32.79 29.76
C ASP A 40 -10.44 -31.24 29.67
N SER A 41 -10.60 -30.51 30.80
CA SER A 41 -10.45 -29.04 30.87
C SER A 41 -9.00 -28.59 31.12
N THR A 42 -8.62 -27.45 30.57
CA THR A 42 -7.29 -26.85 30.80
C THR A 42 -7.25 -25.95 32.04
N GLN A 43 -6.04 -25.64 32.51
CA GLN A 43 -5.81 -24.63 33.55
C GLN A 43 -5.26 -23.32 32.98
N PRO A 44 -5.47 -22.17 33.65
CA PRO A 44 -4.92 -20.89 33.19
C PRO A 44 -3.39 -20.95 33.00
N GLY A 45 -2.93 -20.68 31.77
CA GLY A 45 -1.52 -20.69 31.41
C GLY A 45 -0.92 -22.08 31.16
N GLU A 46 -1.74 -23.14 31.11
CA GLU A 46 -1.30 -24.47 30.65
C GLU A 46 -0.86 -24.43 29.18
N TYR A 47 -1.55 -23.68 28.33
CA TYR A 47 -1.17 -23.49 26.91
C TYR A 47 -0.90 -22.01 26.63
N PRO A 48 0.26 -21.46 27.05
CA PRO A 48 0.52 -20.02 27.01
C PRO A 48 0.70 -19.46 25.59
N TRP A 49 0.75 -20.32 24.57
CA TRP A 49 0.76 -19.95 23.16
C TRP A 49 -0.62 -19.86 22.55
N LEU A 50 -1.68 -20.30 23.24
CA LEU A 50 -3.04 -20.25 22.70
C LEU A 50 -3.50 -18.79 22.53
N VAL A 51 -4.03 -18.47 21.35
CA VAL A 51 -4.54 -17.14 21.00
C VAL A 51 -6.00 -17.23 20.62
N ALA A 52 -6.81 -16.28 21.10
CA ALA A 52 -8.18 -16.08 20.66
C ALA A 52 -8.27 -14.89 19.70
N PHE A 53 -8.78 -15.09 18.50
CA PHE A 53 -9.05 -14.01 17.54
C PHE A 53 -10.48 -13.51 17.66
N TYR A 54 -10.61 -12.19 17.71
CA TYR A 54 -11.88 -11.47 17.82
C TYR A 54 -12.09 -10.53 16.64
N GLU A 55 -13.33 -10.47 16.15
CA GLU A 55 -13.76 -9.39 15.27
C GLU A 55 -13.96 -8.14 16.12
N ARG A 56 -13.16 -7.11 15.87
CA ARG A 56 -13.00 -5.96 16.76
C ARG A 56 -14.27 -5.13 16.92
N ARG A 57 -15.10 -5.03 15.89
CA ARG A 57 -16.34 -4.21 15.94
C ARG A 57 -17.45 -4.88 16.74
N SER A 58 -17.65 -6.18 16.50
CA SER A 58 -18.67 -6.98 17.18
C SER A 58 -18.18 -7.56 18.51
N ASN A 59 -16.87 -7.48 18.78
CA ASN A 59 -16.20 -8.11 19.91
C ASN A 59 -16.53 -9.61 20.01
N THR A 60 -16.59 -10.28 18.86
CA THR A 60 -17.00 -11.68 18.74
C THR A 60 -15.79 -12.55 18.44
N PHE A 61 -15.58 -13.58 19.27
CA PHE A 61 -14.58 -14.63 19.03
C PHE A 61 -14.95 -15.44 17.80
N PHE A 62 -13.99 -15.75 16.92
CA PHE A 62 -14.29 -16.51 15.69
C PHE A 62 -13.28 -17.62 15.37
N CYS A 63 -12.02 -17.52 15.80
CA CYS A 63 -10.99 -18.54 15.55
C CYS A 63 -9.91 -18.53 16.63
N ALA A 64 -9.16 -19.63 16.70
CA ALA A 64 -7.98 -19.77 17.53
C ALA A 64 -6.68 -19.52 16.72
N GLY A 65 -5.56 -19.45 17.44
CA GLY A 65 -4.22 -19.32 16.87
C GLY A 65 -3.13 -19.77 17.85
N SER A 66 -1.89 -19.78 17.35
CA SER A 66 -0.70 -20.14 18.12
C SER A 66 0.35 -19.03 18.06
N LEU A 67 0.77 -18.51 19.21
CA LEU A 67 1.89 -17.59 19.31
C LEU A 67 3.19 -18.33 18.94
N ILE A 68 3.93 -17.85 17.94
CA ILE A 68 5.18 -18.48 17.48
C ILE A 68 6.41 -17.58 17.64
N SER A 69 6.22 -16.29 17.98
CA SER A 69 7.30 -15.36 18.34
C SER A 69 6.77 -14.12 19.05
N GLN A 70 7.59 -13.09 19.27
CA GLN A 70 7.14 -11.82 19.85
C GLN A 70 6.23 -10.99 18.94
N LYS A 71 6.03 -11.35 17.67
CA LYS A 71 5.19 -10.58 16.74
C LYS A 71 4.27 -11.42 15.86
N HIS A 72 4.48 -12.72 15.79
CA HIS A 72 3.84 -13.59 14.81
C HIS A 72 2.95 -14.59 15.51
N ILE A 73 1.72 -14.66 15.04
CA ILE A 73 0.70 -15.61 15.47
C ILE A 73 0.30 -16.43 14.25
N LEU A 74 0.44 -17.74 14.34
CA LEU A 74 0.07 -18.69 13.30
C LEU A 74 -1.40 -19.06 13.44
N SER A 75 -2.12 -19.15 12.32
CA SER A 75 -3.52 -19.57 12.28
C SER A 75 -3.87 -20.14 10.89
N ALA A 76 -5.14 -20.44 10.65
CA ALA A 76 -5.64 -20.88 9.36
C ALA A 76 -5.95 -19.68 8.45
N ALA A 77 -5.89 -19.85 7.14
CA ALA A 77 -6.21 -18.79 6.18
C ALA A 77 -7.71 -18.51 6.12
N HIS A 78 -8.54 -19.56 6.17
CA HIS A 78 -10.00 -19.43 6.11
C HIS A 78 -10.59 -18.59 7.27
N CYS A 79 -9.89 -18.52 8.41
CA CYS A 79 -10.26 -17.67 9.54
C CYS A 79 -10.28 -16.18 9.19
N PHE A 80 -9.48 -15.76 8.20
CA PHE A 80 -9.31 -14.36 7.81
C PHE A 80 -9.88 -14.08 6.42
N GLN A 81 -10.88 -14.84 6.00
CA GLN A 81 -11.56 -14.64 4.72
C GLN A 81 -12.97 -14.08 4.92
N ASN A 82 -13.33 -13.08 4.12
CA ASN A 82 -14.70 -12.64 3.96
C ASN A 82 -15.47 -13.64 3.09
N LYS A 83 -16.44 -14.35 3.69
CA LYS A 83 -17.24 -15.36 3.00
C LYS A 83 -18.17 -14.79 1.91
N ARG A 84 -18.42 -13.47 1.90
CA ARG A 84 -19.30 -12.82 0.90
C ARG A 84 -18.56 -12.28 -0.32
N GLU A 85 -17.32 -11.85 -0.13
CA GLU A 85 -16.55 -11.12 -1.15
C GLU A 85 -15.34 -11.89 -1.68
N ILE A 86 -15.11 -13.14 -1.20
CA ILE A 86 -14.00 -14.00 -1.63
C ILE A 86 -12.65 -13.23 -1.54
N ASN A 87 -12.48 -12.49 -0.44
CA ASN A 87 -11.29 -11.67 -0.19
C ASN A 87 -10.82 -11.78 1.25
N LYS A 88 -9.61 -11.30 1.52
CA LYS A 88 -9.00 -11.28 2.86
C LYS A 88 -9.66 -10.20 3.74
N LEU A 89 -9.88 -10.51 5.02
CA LEU A 89 -10.34 -9.54 6.01
C LEU A 89 -9.33 -8.40 6.16
N PRO A 90 -9.79 -7.14 6.30
CA PRO A 90 -8.91 -6.03 6.67
C PRO A 90 -8.29 -6.25 8.06
N PRO A 91 -6.95 -6.13 8.23
CA PRO A 91 -6.28 -6.34 9.52
C PRO A 91 -6.86 -5.52 10.68
N GLU A 92 -7.36 -4.31 10.42
CA GLU A 92 -7.96 -3.43 11.42
C GLU A 92 -9.25 -3.96 12.07
N PHE A 93 -9.87 -4.99 11.47
CA PHE A 93 -11.07 -5.65 11.99
C PHE A 93 -10.73 -6.83 12.89
N VAL A 94 -9.45 -7.20 13.00
CA VAL A 94 -9.01 -8.35 13.78
C VAL A 94 -8.23 -7.90 15.01
N GLU A 95 -8.52 -8.53 16.15
CA GLU A 95 -7.78 -8.36 17.40
C GLU A 95 -7.39 -9.73 17.95
N ALA A 96 -6.14 -9.87 18.41
CA ALA A 96 -5.63 -11.08 19.04
C ALA A 96 -5.60 -10.94 20.56
N HIS A 97 -6.18 -11.89 21.28
CA HIS A 97 -6.19 -11.93 22.75
C HIS A 97 -5.29 -13.08 23.21
N LEU A 98 -4.19 -12.74 23.90
CA LEU A 98 -3.20 -13.68 24.40
C LEU A 98 -3.27 -13.80 25.92
N GLY A 99 -3.00 -14.99 26.47
CA GLY A 99 -3.18 -15.25 27.92
C GLY A 99 -4.64 -15.26 28.35
N LYS A 100 -5.56 -15.32 27.37
CA LYS A 100 -7.00 -15.43 27.54
C LYS A 100 -7.34 -16.83 28.03
N PHE A 101 -8.18 -16.97 29.05
CA PHE A 101 -8.70 -18.26 29.51
C PHE A 101 -10.22 -18.34 29.37
N ASN A 102 -10.96 -17.34 29.85
CA ASN A 102 -12.42 -17.38 29.92
C ASN A 102 -13.07 -16.41 28.92
N LEU A 103 -13.61 -16.88 27.79
CA LEU A 103 -14.20 -16.03 26.75
C LEU A 103 -15.29 -15.07 27.25
N SER A 104 -15.97 -15.36 28.37
CA SER A 104 -17.00 -14.47 28.94
C SER A 104 -16.43 -13.25 29.70
N VAL A 105 -15.16 -13.29 30.14
CA VAL A 105 -14.54 -12.22 30.95
C VAL A 105 -13.77 -11.23 30.07
N GLN A 106 -14.36 -10.07 29.78
CA GLN A 106 -13.77 -9.11 28.83
C GLN A 106 -12.34 -8.63 29.18
N ASN A 107 -12.05 -8.47 30.47
CA ASN A 107 -10.76 -8.01 30.98
C ASN A 107 -10.23 -8.98 32.05
N GLU A 108 -9.51 -10.02 31.61
CA GLU A 108 -8.78 -10.92 32.51
C GLU A 108 -7.41 -10.34 32.84
N SER A 109 -6.97 -10.48 34.10
CA SER A 109 -5.70 -9.94 34.59
C SER A 109 -4.48 -10.43 33.79
N ASN A 110 -4.51 -11.69 33.36
CA ASN A 110 -3.43 -12.34 32.62
C ASN A 110 -3.56 -12.21 31.09
N SER A 111 -4.66 -11.62 30.62
CA SER A 111 -4.93 -11.46 29.19
C SER A 111 -4.46 -10.10 28.67
N LYS A 112 -3.93 -10.10 27.44
CA LYS A 112 -3.51 -8.90 26.72
C LYS A 112 -4.05 -8.92 25.30
N LYS A 113 -4.56 -7.76 24.86
CA LYS A 113 -5.12 -7.54 23.52
C LYS A 113 -4.07 -6.91 22.62
N TYR A 114 -3.93 -7.43 21.41
CA TYR A 114 -2.99 -6.96 20.41
C TYR A 114 -3.72 -6.72 19.09
N LEU A 115 -3.56 -5.51 18.56
CA LEU A 115 -4.04 -5.16 17.23
C LEU A 115 -3.17 -5.82 16.15
N ILE A 116 -3.81 -6.22 15.05
CA ILE A 116 -3.10 -6.80 13.91
C ILE A 116 -2.67 -5.69 12.96
N TRP A 117 -1.39 -5.71 12.59
CA TRP A 117 -0.82 -4.84 11.56
C TRP A 117 -1.10 -5.40 10.17
N GLU A 118 -0.82 -6.69 10.01
CA GLU A 118 -0.90 -7.36 8.72
C GLU A 118 -1.38 -8.80 8.90
N LEU A 119 -2.20 -9.24 7.95
CA LEU A 119 -2.63 -10.62 7.80
C LEU A 119 -1.98 -11.15 6.53
N ILE A 120 -1.11 -12.13 6.66
CA ILE A 120 -0.40 -12.77 5.55
C ILE A 120 -0.99 -14.17 5.39
N LEU A 121 -1.80 -14.36 4.36
CA LEU A 121 -2.28 -15.69 3.99
C LEU A 121 -1.23 -16.36 3.11
N HIS A 122 -1.12 -17.67 3.18
CA HIS A 122 -0.25 -18.41 2.27
C HIS A 122 -0.63 -18.11 0.82
N PRO A 123 0.33 -17.86 -0.09
CA PRO A 123 0.04 -17.45 -1.48
C PRO A 123 -0.76 -18.51 -2.26
N ASP A 124 -0.57 -19.79 -1.92
CA ASP A 124 -1.31 -20.90 -2.54
C ASP A 124 -2.71 -21.13 -1.93
N TRP A 125 -3.16 -20.32 -0.96
CA TRP A 125 -4.51 -20.43 -0.42
C TRP A 125 -5.55 -20.03 -1.48
N ASP A 126 -6.44 -20.96 -1.81
CA ASP A 126 -7.56 -20.70 -2.71
C ASP A 126 -8.79 -20.23 -1.94
N PHE A 127 -9.20 -18.99 -2.16
CA PHE A 127 -10.39 -18.40 -1.55
C PHE A 127 -11.69 -19.11 -1.97
N ASN A 128 -11.70 -19.92 -3.02
CA ASN A 128 -12.87 -20.73 -3.39
C ASN A 128 -13.01 -22.02 -2.56
N HIS A 129 -12.07 -22.29 -1.64
CA HIS A 129 -12.11 -23.37 -0.65
C HIS A 129 -12.26 -24.80 -1.22
N GLU A 130 -11.92 -25.06 -2.49
CA GLU A 130 -12.22 -26.37 -3.08
C GLU A 130 -11.40 -27.52 -2.46
N LYS A 131 -10.23 -27.23 -1.86
CA LYS A 131 -9.30 -28.27 -1.38
C LYS A 131 -8.72 -28.07 0.03
N PHE A 132 -8.96 -26.92 0.67
CA PHE A 132 -8.33 -26.54 1.96
C PHE A 132 -6.79 -26.70 1.97
N ASP A 133 -6.18 -26.67 0.80
CA ASP A 133 -4.73 -26.78 0.64
C ASP A 133 -4.07 -25.45 0.98
N ALA A 134 -2.91 -25.50 1.64
CA ALA A 134 -2.24 -24.33 2.19
C ALA A 134 -3.13 -23.40 3.05
N ASP A 135 -4.05 -23.99 3.82
CA ASP A 135 -4.87 -23.26 4.79
C ASP A 135 -4.03 -22.79 5.99
N LEU A 136 -3.26 -21.73 5.76
CA LEU A 136 -2.26 -21.23 6.69
C LEU A 136 -2.13 -19.72 6.58
N SER A 137 -2.01 -19.06 7.72
CA SER A 137 -1.81 -17.62 7.80
C SER A 137 -0.91 -17.23 8.97
N ILE A 138 -0.27 -16.07 8.82
CA ILE A 138 0.47 -15.40 9.87
C ILE A 138 -0.17 -14.04 10.11
N ALA A 139 -0.64 -13.81 11.33
CA ALA A 139 -1.04 -12.50 11.81
C ALA A 139 0.16 -11.82 12.48
N VAL A 140 0.53 -10.65 11.98
CA VAL A 140 1.62 -9.82 12.50
C VAL A 140 1.03 -8.77 13.44
N THR A 141 1.43 -8.79 14.72
CA THR A 141 0.93 -7.81 15.68
C THR A 141 1.56 -6.45 15.48
N LYS A 142 0.76 -5.39 15.71
CA LYS A 142 1.25 -4.02 15.68
C LYS A 142 2.30 -3.81 16.77
N GLN A 143 2.09 -4.27 18.00
CA GLN A 143 3.08 -4.11 19.07
C GLN A 143 3.82 -5.43 19.32
N SER A 144 5.08 -5.34 19.79
CA SER A 144 5.81 -6.51 20.27
C SER A 144 5.11 -7.08 21.50
N ILE A 145 4.87 -8.40 21.46
CA ILE A 145 4.22 -9.16 22.53
C ILE A 145 5.22 -9.34 23.66
N GLN A 146 4.77 -9.01 24.88
CA GLN A 146 5.56 -9.16 26.09
C GLN A 146 5.27 -10.55 26.67
N PHE A 147 6.30 -11.38 26.77
CA PHE A 147 6.13 -12.73 27.32
C PHE A 147 5.91 -12.67 28.83
N SER A 148 5.09 -13.59 29.31
CA SER A 148 4.75 -13.75 30.73
C SER A 148 4.68 -15.24 31.07
N ASN A 149 4.17 -15.60 32.25
CA ASN A 149 3.87 -16.99 32.57
C ASN A 149 2.65 -17.54 31.79
N TYR A 150 1.81 -16.65 31.27
CA TYR A 150 0.57 -16.97 30.55
C TYR A 150 0.65 -16.70 29.04
N ILE A 151 1.72 -16.04 28.58
CA ILE A 151 1.92 -15.64 27.19
C ILE A 151 3.34 -16.04 26.78
N ARG A 152 3.49 -17.13 26.01
CA ARG A 152 4.78 -17.65 25.54
C ARG A 152 4.62 -18.31 24.18
N PRO A 153 5.64 -18.27 23.31
CA PRO A 153 5.54 -18.88 22.00
C PRO A 153 5.70 -20.40 22.08
N VAL A 154 5.05 -21.13 21.17
CA VAL A 154 5.32 -22.55 20.90
C VAL A 154 6.50 -22.67 19.93
N CYS A 155 7.23 -23.79 19.97
CA CYS A 155 8.32 -24.02 19.03
C CYS A 155 7.81 -24.45 17.66
N LEU A 156 8.48 -23.99 16.60
CA LEU A 156 8.33 -24.51 15.24
C LEU A 156 9.17 -25.79 15.07
N PRO A 157 8.76 -26.74 14.21
CA PRO A 157 9.55 -27.93 13.93
C PRO A 157 10.82 -27.58 13.13
N SER A 158 11.85 -28.42 13.23
CA SER A 158 13.05 -28.27 12.39
C SER A 158 12.77 -28.70 10.96
N LEU A 159 13.47 -28.10 10.00
CA LEU A 159 13.41 -28.44 8.57
C LEU A 159 13.78 -29.91 8.26
N SER A 160 14.47 -30.58 9.19
CA SER A 160 14.95 -31.94 9.03
C SER A 160 13.97 -33.02 9.50
N TYR A 161 12.81 -32.64 10.06
CA TYR A 161 11.90 -33.58 10.71
C TYR A 161 10.47 -33.46 10.15
N ASP A 162 10.24 -34.18 9.06
CA ASP A 162 9.00 -34.14 8.27
C ASP A 162 7.90 -35.09 8.76
N GLU A 163 8.22 -36.07 9.62
CA GLU A 163 7.28 -37.13 9.97
C GLU A 163 6.22 -36.67 10.96
N ILE A 164 4.94 -36.74 10.57
CA ILE A 164 3.82 -36.57 11.49
C ILE A 164 3.30 -37.94 11.90
N ASN A 165 3.80 -38.44 13.05
CA ASN A 165 3.40 -39.71 13.64
C ASN A 165 3.37 -39.56 15.18
N GLY A 166 2.33 -40.06 15.84
CA GLY A 166 2.22 -40.06 17.29
C GLY A 166 0.96 -39.38 17.82
N ILE A 167 0.91 -39.20 19.14
CA ILE A 167 -0.18 -38.53 19.84
C ILE A 167 0.23 -37.07 20.06
N GLY A 168 -0.66 -36.13 19.77
CA GLY A 168 -0.48 -34.76 20.24
C GLY A 168 -1.78 -34.15 20.74
N SER A 169 -1.64 -32.94 21.28
CA SER A 169 -2.71 -32.20 21.93
C SER A 169 -3.25 -31.13 21.01
N VAL A 170 -4.57 -31.05 20.91
CA VAL A 170 -5.31 -29.92 20.35
C VAL A 170 -6.00 -29.19 21.50
N VAL A 171 -6.05 -27.86 21.43
CA VAL A 171 -6.58 -27.02 22.50
C VAL A 171 -7.32 -25.83 21.90
N GLY A 172 -8.49 -25.53 22.43
CA GLY A 172 -9.27 -24.37 21.99
C GLY A 172 -10.59 -24.23 22.74
N TRP A 173 -11.41 -23.30 22.26
CA TRP A 173 -12.73 -22.95 22.82
C TRP A 173 -13.87 -23.43 21.93
N GLY A 174 -13.63 -24.49 21.16
CA GLY A 174 -14.61 -25.08 20.27
C GLY A 174 -15.92 -25.42 20.95
N LYS A 175 -16.98 -25.48 20.15
CA LYS A 175 -18.30 -25.92 20.60
C LYS A 175 -18.19 -27.28 21.32
N SER A 176 -18.76 -27.37 22.52
CA SER A 176 -18.84 -28.62 23.30
C SER A 176 -20.29 -29.00 23.54
N SER A 177 -20.56 -30.24 23.95
CA SER A 177 -21.92 -30.70 24.29
C SER A 177 -22.60 -29.90 25.42
N GLU A 178 -21.83 -29.13 26.19
CA GLU A 178 -22.32 -28.31 27.31
C GLU A 178 -22.72 -26.89 26.88
N TYR A 179 -22.32 -26.43 25.69
CA TYR A 179 -22.54 -25.06 25.23
C TYR A 179 -23.06 -25.03 23.79
N GLU A 180 -24.10 -24.22 23.53
CA GLU A 180 -24.71 -24.14 22.18
C GLU A 180 -23.80 -23.49 21.13
N LEU A 181 -22.83 -22.66 21.55
CA LEU A 181 -21.94 -21.90 20.66
C LEU A 181 -20.46 -22.25 20.84
N HIS A 182 -19.82 -21.78 21.93
CA HIS A 182 -18.40 -21.98 22.22
C HIS A 182 -18.20 -22.31 23.70
N ALA A 183 -17.15 -23.08 24.01
CA ALA A 183 -16.78 -23.33 25.39
C ALA A 183 -16.30 -22.03 26.07
N ILE A 184 -16.76 -21.80 27.30
CA ILE A 184 -16.37 -20.60 28.06
C ILE A 184 -14.87 -20.65 28.40
N VAL A 185 -14.36 -21.84 28.71
CA VAL A 185 -12.95 -22.12 29.04
C VAL A 185 -12.38 -23.12 28.03
N PRO A 186 -11.06 -23.15 27.80
CA PRO A 186 -10.49 -24.00 26.78
C PRO A 186 -10.39 -25.45 27.28
N SER A 187 -10.66 -26.38 26.37
CA SER A 187 -10.49 -27.82 26.61
C SER A 187 -9.30 -28.34 25.82
N LYS A 188 -8.71 -29.45 26.27
CA LYS A 188 -7.64 -30.15 25.56
C LYS A 188 -8.09 -31.54 25.14
N LEU A 189 -7.61 -32.00 24.00
CA LEU A 189 -7.82 -33.36 23.53
C LEU A 189 -6.50 -33.93 23.01
N ASN A 190 -6.11 -35.10 23.52
CA ASN A 190 -4.95 -35.83 23.02
C ASN A 190 -5.45 -36.83 21.98
N LEU A 191 -4.95 -36.74 20.75
CA LEU A 191 -5.40 -37.57 19.64
C LEU A 191 -4.24 -38.00 18.74
N PRO A 192 -4.35 -39.16 18.06
CA PRO A 192 -3.31 -39.63 17.15
C PRO A 192 -3.33 -38.82 15.86
N ALA A 193 -2.14 -38.55 15.33
CA ALA A 193 -2.00 -38.16 13.94
C ALA A 193 -2.15 -39.41 13.04
N ILE A 194 -2.95 -39.26 12.00
CA ILE A 194 -3.34 -40.30 11.06
C ILE A 194 -2.75 -39.98 9.69
N ASN A 195 -2.16 -41.01 9.07
CA ASN A 195 -1.65 -40.89 7.72
C ASN A 195 -2.76 -40.47 6.75
N ALA A 196 -2.49 -39.48 5.90
CA ALA A 196 -3.46 -38.93 4.95
C ALA A 196 -4.09 -40.01 4.04
N SER A 197 -3.30 -40.98 3.57
CA SER A 197 -3.82 -42.10 2.76
C SER A 197 -4.83 -42.96 3.52
N HIS A 198 -4.62 -43.19 4.81
CA HIS A 198 -5.56 -43.94 5.64
C HIS A 198 -6.84 -43.13 5.87
N CYS A 199 -6.69 -41.84 6.14
CA CYS A 199 -7.79 -40.91 6.35
C CYS A 199 -8.77 -40.88 5.17
N TYR A 200 -8.27 -40.65 3.94
CA TYR A 200 -9.13 -40.55 2.76
C TYR A 200 -9.71 -41.89 2.31
N THR A 201 -9.04 -43.00 2.64
CA THR A 201 -9.59 -44.33 2.41
C THR A 201 -10.75 -44.61 3.36
N LYS A 202 -10.61 -44.20 4.62
CA LYS A 202 -11.62 -44.45 5.66
C LYS A 202 -12.83 -43.54 5.52
N PHE A 203 -12.61 -42.28 5.17
CA PHE A 203 -13.64 -41.26 4.99
C PHE A 203 -13.48 -40.60 3.61
N PRO A 204 -14.03 -41.20 2.54
CA PRO A 204 -13.90 -40.71 1.17
C PRO A 204 -14.38 -39.27 0.96
N GLU A 205 -15.32 -38.78 1.77
CA GLU A 205 -15.76 -37.39 1.75
C GLU A 205 -14.64 -36.41 2.11
N LEU A 206 -13.63 -36.85 2.88
CA LEU A 206 -12.45 -36.05 3.17
C LEU A 206 -11.44 -36.03 2.02
N ALA A 207 -11.60 -36.88 1.00
CA ALA A 207 -10.70 -36.93 -0.16
C ALA A 207 -10.74 -35.65 -1.00
N ALA A 208 -11.83 -34.88 -0.93
CA ALA A 208 -11.91 -33.53 -1.52
C ALA A 208 -10.83 -32.60 -0.96
N PHE A 209 -10.39 -32.84 0.27
CA PHE A 209 -9.35 -32.09 0.98
C PHE A 209 -7.98 -32.78 0.92
N SER A 210 -7.80 -33.69 -0.05
CA SER A 210 -6.54 -34.41 -0.19
C SER A 210 -5.41 -33.50 -0.65
N SER A 211 -4.39 -33.37 0.21
CA SER A 211 -3.17 -32.64 -0.07
C SER A 211 -1.98 -33.32 0.62
N ASN A 212 -0.82 -33.33 -0.03
CA ASN A 212 0.44 -33.76 0.60
C ASN A 212 0.95 -32.74 1.65
N ARG A 213 0.29 -31.58 1.74
CA ARG A 213 0.52 -30.52 2.73
C ARG A 213 -0.50 -30.53 3.87
N ALA A 214 -1.35 -31.55 3.94
CA ALA A 214 -2.31 -31.77 5.01
C ALA A 214 -2.14 -33.17 5.61
N PHE A 215 -2.67 -33.36 6.82
CA PHE A 215 -2.79 -34.67 7.46
C PHE A 215 -4.09 -34.74 8.27
N CYS A 216 -4.49 -35.93 8.69
CA CYS A 216 -5.67 -36.10 9.53
C CYS A 216 -5.28 -36.43 10.96
N GLY A 217 -6.19 -36.18 11.90
CA GLY A 217 -6.00 -36.57 13.29
C GLY A 217 -7.34 -36.71 14.00
N GLY A 218 -7.42 -37.66 14.91
CA GLY A 218 -8.63 -37.93 15.66
C GLY A 218 -8.81 -39.41 15.93
N PHE A 219 -9.92 -39.70 16.60
CA PHE A 219 -10.36 -41.06 16.87
C PHE A 219 -11.54 -41.41 15.98
N GLU A 220 -11.73 -42.71 15.75
CA GLU A 220 -12.94 -43.20 15.10
C GLU A 220 -13.99 -43.47 16.16
N ASN A 221 -15.19 -42.88 16.02
CA ASN A 221 -16.36 -43.19 16.86
C ASN A 221 -16.19 -43.01 18.38
N GLU A 222 -15.30 -42.11 18.82
CA GLU A 222 -15.13 -41.82 20.27
C GLU A 222 -15.90 -40.58 20.74
N GLY A 223 -16.65 -39.91 19.85
CA GLY A 223 -17.47 -38.75 20.19
C GLY A 223 -16.67 -37.52 20.62
N ARG A 224 -15.41 -37.40 20.21
CA ARG A 224 -14.49 -36.31 20.59
C ARG A 224 -13.68 -35.85 19.39
N SER A 225 -13.81 -34.56 19.03
CA SER A 225 -13.02 -33.92 17.97
C SER A 225 -12.89 -32.41 18.25
N PRO A 226 -11.93 -31.71 17.61
CA PRO A 226 -12.06 -30.27 17.41
C PRO A 226 -13.38 -29.90 16.73
N CYS A 227 -13.89 -28.71 17.03
CA CYS A 227 -15.12 -28.21 16.42
C CYS A 227 -15.13 -26.69 16.23
N LEU A 228 -16.29 -26.12 15.90
CA LEU A 228 -16.50 -24.71 15.59
C LEU A 228 -15.89 -23.79 16.67
N GLY A 229 -14.89 -23.00 16.27
CA GLY A 229 -14.12 -22.13 17.15
C GLY A 229 -12.68 -22.60 17.40
N ASP A 230 -12.38 -23.88 17.19
CA ASP A 230 -11.00 -24.40 17.29
C ASP A 230 -10.16 -24.15 16.03
N SER A 231 -10.80 -23.81 14.92
CA SER A 231 -10.14 -23.47 13.64
C SER A 231 -8.98 -22.50 13.83
N GLY A 232 -7.85 -22.79 13.19
CA GLY A 232 -6.62 -22.02 13.33
C GLY A 232 -5.78 -22.34 14.58
N GLY A 233 -6.34 -23.07 15.55
CA GLY A 233 -5.60 -23.60 16.70
C GLY A 233 -4.55 -24.63 16.29
N GLY A 234 -3.52 -24.83 17.13
CA GLY A 234 -2.44 -25.76 16.85
C GLY A 234 -2.70 -27.20 17.27
N PHE A 235 -2.04 -28.12 16.57
CA PHE A 235 -1.81 -29.51 16.99
C PHE A 235 -0.38 -29.58 17.52
N TYR A 236 -0.22 -29.83 18.83
CA TYR A 236 1.07 -29.73 19.51
C TYR A 236 1.58 -31.09 19.95
N PHE A 237 2.89 -31.33 19.76
CA PHE A 237 3.57 -32.48 20.32
C PHE A 237 4.43 -32.03 21.49
N ASP A 238 4.45 -32.83 22.55
CA ASP A 238 5.41 -32.70 23.64
C ASP A 238 6.62 -33.58 23.34
N VAL A 239 7.78 -32.95 23.11
CA VAL A 239 9.05 -33.63 22.85
C VAL A 239 10.02 -33.24 23.95
N ASN A 240 10.15 -34.11 24.95
CA ASN A 240 11.02 -33.90 26.11
C ASN A 240 10.75 -32.56 26.83
N ASP A 241 9.49 -32.31 27.19
CA ASP A 241 9.01 -31.10 27.87
C ASP A 241 9.12 -29.81 27.01
N ILE A 242 9.33 -29.96 25.70
CA ILE A 242 9.31 -28.87 24.72
C ILE A 242 8.14 -29.09 23.77
N TRP A 243 7.19 -28.16 23.82
CA TRP A 243 6.02 -28.17 22.96
C TRP A 243 6.33 -27.61 21.58
N ILE A 244 6.02 -28.41 20.55
CA ILE A 244 6.26 -28.10 19.14
C ILE A 244 4.93 -28.15 18.39
N ILE A 245 4.61 -27.11 17.61
CA ILE A 245 3.44 -27.14 16.73
C ILE A 245 3.72 -27.99 15.48
N ARG A 246 2.85 -28.95 15.21
CA ARG A 246 2.94 -29.89 14.08
C ARG A 246 1.84 -29.71 13.06
N GLY A 247 0.70 -29.16 13.49
CA GLY A 247 -0.44 -28.91 12.64
C GLY A 247 -1.18 -27.64 13.01
N VAL A 248 -1.98 -27.12 12.08
CA VAL A 248 -3.00 -26.10 12.33
C VAL A 248 -4.36 -26.67 11.95
N ILE A 249 -5.36 -26.54 12.82
CA ILE A 249 -6.72 -27.03 12.60
C ILE A 249 -7.33 -26.30 11.41
N SER A 250 -7.63 -27.03 10.34
CA SER A 250 -8.11 -26.47 9.07
C SER A 250 -9.59 -26.78 8.85
N ALA A 251 -9.94 -28.07 8.78
CA ALA A 251 -11.30 -28.49 8.48
C ALA A 251 -11.69 -29.73 9.30
N SER A 252 -12.99 -29.96 9.41
CA SER A 252 -13.55 -31.19 9.97
C SER A 252 -14.75 -31.62 9.14
N SER A 253 -15.12 -32.90 9.21
CA SER A 253 -16.38 -33.37 8.64
C SER A 253 -17.55 -32.62 9.27
N PHE A 254 -18.54 -32.28 8.46
CA PHE A 254 -19.72 -31.55 8.92
C PHE A 254 -20.81 -32.50 9.41
N ASP A 255 -21.40 -32.18 10.56
CA ASP A 255 -22.64 -32.79 11.06
C ASP A 255 -23.73 -31.70 11.18
N PRO A 256 -24.97 -31.92 10.71
CA PRO A 256 -26.00 -30.89 10.71
C PRO A 256 -26.46 -30.41 12.11
N ILE A 257 -26.24 -31.20 13.15
CA ILE A 257 -26.71 -30.93 14.51
C ILE A 257 -25.62 -30.23 15.32
N THR A 258 -24.43 -30.80 15.33
CA THR A 258 -23.31 -30.26 16.13
C THR A 258 -22.53 -29.19 15.36
N GLY A 259 -22.52 -29.27 14.02
CA GLY A 259 -21.67 -28.49 13.12
C GLY A 259 -20.35 -29.19 12.78
N CYS A 260 -20.02 -30.28 13.48
CA CYS A 260 -18.80 -31.08 13.30
C CYS A 260 -19.06 -32.54 13.66
N ASP A 261 -18.67 -33.47 12.79
CA ASP A 261 -18.82 -34.90 13.04
C ASP A 261 -17.72 -35.40 13.98
N VAL A 262 -18.07 -35.50 15.27
CA VAL A 262 -17.17 -35.89 16.36
C VAL A 262 -16.72 -37.35 16.33
N ASN A 263 -17.21 -38.13 15.35
CA ASN A 263 -16.85 -39.53 15.16
C ASN A 263 -15.88 -39.75 14.00
N LYS A 264 -15.49 -38.66 13.31
CA LYS A 264 -14.59 -38.67 12.15
C LYS A 264 -13.30 -37.91 12.44
N PHE A 265 -12.31 -38.14 11.58
CA PHE A 265 -11.05 -37.41 11.64
C PHE A 265 -11.22 -35.94 11.25
N SER A 266 -10.40 -35.07 11.84
CA SER A 266 -10.25 -33.68 11.41
C SER A 266 -8.99 -33.52 10.56
N ILE A 267 -8.96 -32.50 9.72
CA ILE A 267 -7.87 -32.16 8.81
C ILE A 267 -7.06 -31.01 9.38
N TYR A 268 -5.75 -31.16 9.29
CA TYR A 268 -4.77 -30.22 9.78
C TYR A 268 -3.79 -29.87 8.67
N THR A 269 -3.44 -28.59 8.57
CA THR A 269 -2.33 -28.13 7.75
C THR A 269 -1.02 -28.66 8.34
N ASN A 270 -0.19 -29.34 7.53
CA ASN A 270 1.06 -29.99 7.95
C ASN A 270 2.19 -28.96 8.10
N ILE A 271 2.44 -28.46 9.31
CA ILE A 271 3.42 -27.38 9.55
C ILE A 271 4.84 -27.71 9.08
N PRO A 272 5.40 -28.92 9.27
CA PRO A 272 6.68 -29.31 8.67
C PRO A 272 6.81 -28.95 7.17
N ARG A 273 5.72 -29.08 6.39
CA ARG A 273 5.70 -28.75 4.96
C ARG A 273 5.73 -27.25 4.64
N PHE A 274 5.56 -26.38 5.64
CA PHE A 274 5.50 -24.92 5.50
C PHE A 274 6.55 -24.18 6.33
N VAL A 275 7.49 -24.88 6.98
CA VAL A 275 8.51 -24.22 7.83
C VAL A 275 9.31 -23.19 7.06
N ASP A 276 9.68 -23.46 5.80
CA ASP A 276 10.37 -22.49 4.93
C ASP A 276 9.54 -21.22 4.72
N TRP A 277 8.26 -21.36 4.37
CA TRP A 277 7.36 -20.22 4.19
C TRP A 277 7.16 -19.46 5.51
N ILE A 278 6.95 -20.16 6.63
CA ILE A 278 6.75 -19.56 7.95
C ILE A 278 8.00 -18.77 8.34
N THR A 279 9.18 -19.37 8.26
CA THR A 279 10.44 -18.75 8.68
C THR A 279 10.86 -17.61 7.75
N THR A 280 10.64 -17.73 6.45
CA THR A 280 10.85 -16.64 5.47
C THR A 280 9.91 -15.48 5.78
N THR A 281 8.61 -15.75 5.89
CA THR A 281 7.61 -14.73 6.22
C THR A 281 7.94 -14.05 7.54
N MET A 282 8.26 -14.83 8.58
CA MET A 282 8.69 -14.31 9.89
C MET A 282 9.99 -13.52 9.82
N SER A 283 10.89 -13.79 8.87
CA SER A 283 12.17 -13.08 8.70
C SER A 283 11.94 -11.75 7.99
N ASP A 284 11.17 -11.77 6.90
CA ASP A 284 10.75 -10.59 6.13
C ASP A 284 9.99 -9.60 7.02
N THR A 285 9.24 -10.14 7.99
CA THR A 285 8.46 -9.35 8.96
C THR A 285 9.15 -9.16 10.32
N LYS A 286 10.23 -9.90 10.63
CA LYS A 286 11.10 -9.72 11.83
C LYS A 286 11.76 -8.36 11.81
N GLU A 287 12.18 -7.95 10.62
CA GLU A 287 12.81 -6.68 10.32
C GLU A 287 11.82 -5.60 9.85
N ILE A 288 10.52 -5.86 9.94
CA ILE A 288 9.58 -4.81 10.34
C ILE A 288 9.88 -4.50 11.81
N LYS A 289 11.12 -4.06 12.08
CA LYS A 289 11.44 -3.19 13.18
C LYS A 289 10.46 -2.06 13.02
N TRP A 290 9.78 -1.73 14.10
CA TRP A 290 9.51 -0.33 14.33
C TRP A 290 10.87 0.34 14.39
N ILE A 291 11.47 0.67 13.24
CA ILE A 291 11.88 2.05 13.12
C ILE A 291 10.51 2.70 13.23
N ASP A 292 10.24 3.31 14.36
CA ASP A 292 9.34 4.43 14.35
C ASP A 292 9.79 5.28 13.17
N TRP A 293 9.13 5.12 12.03
CA TRP A 293 9.01 6.17 11.06
C TRP A 293 8.02 7.20 11.61
N MET A 294 7.97 7.37 12.93
CA MET A 294 8.13 8.71 13.45
C MET A 294 9.47 9.21 12.93
N PHE A 295 9.42 9.77 11.73
CA PHE A 295 10.30 10.86 11.45
C PHE A 295 10.37 11.71 12.72
N THR A 296 11.57 11.86 13.29
CA THR A 296 11.71 12.84 14.35
C THR A 296 11.62 14.18 13.64
N CYS A 297 10.45 14.77 13.75
CA CYS A 297 10.11 16.00 13.06
C CYS A 297 10.51 17.17 13.97
N LYS A 298 11.67 17.79 13.71
CA LYS A 298 12.12 18.97 14.43
C LYS A 298 11.71 20.23 13.68
N ARG A 299 11.13 21.18 14.40
CA ARG A 299 10.89 22.55 13.92
C ARG A 299 12.22 23.29 13.89
N PHE A 300 12.54 23.89 12.76
CA PHE A 300 13.68 24.81 12.65
C PHE A 300 13.12 26.21 12.48
N ASP A 301 13.22 27.02 13.53
CA ASP A 301 12.74 28.41 13.54
C ASP A 301 13.74 29.42 12.95
N ASN A 302 14.91 28.94 12.48
CA ASN A 302 16.08 29.79 12.22
C ASN A 302 16.47 29.89 10.74
N THR A 303 15.54 29.69 9.82
CA THR A 303 15.71 30.01 8.39
C THR A 303 14.82 31.21 8.05
N ASP A 304 15.25 32.05 7.10
CA ASP A 304 14.50 33.22 6.55
C ASP A 304 13.11 32.88 5.97
N VAL A 305 12.65 31.65 6.15
CA VAL A 305 11.34 31.14 5.76
C VAL A 305 10.73 30.42 6.98
N PRO A 306 9.64 30.95 7.57
CA PRO A 306 8.97 30.28 8.69
C PRO A 306 8.28 28.98 8.24
N ASN A 307 8.19 27.99 9.15
CA ASN A 307 7.35 26.77 9.08
C ASN A 307 7.91 25.54 8.35
N TYR A 308 9.20 25.26 8.49
CA TYR A 308 9.75 23.97 8.09
C TYR A 308 9.80 22.97 9.25
N VAL A 309 9.32 21.77 8.96
CA VAL A 309 9.44 20.62 9.85
C VAL A 309 10.39 19.63 9.18
N PHE A 310 11.54 19.42 9.82
CA PHE A 310 12.57 18.50 9.34
C PHE A 310 12.31 17.14 9.94
N CYS A 311 11.92 16.23 9.08
CA CYS A 311 11.54 14.89 9.44
C CYS A 311 12.70 13.96 9.03
N TYR A 312 13.46 13.48 10.01
CA TYR A 312 14.56 12.54 9.77
C TYR A 312 14.22 11.16 10.34
N PRO A 313 14.69 10.06 9.73
CA PRO A 313 14.57 8.74 10.33
C PRO A 313 15.14 8.77 11.74
N ALA A 314 14.42 8.23 12.72
CA ALA A 314 14.84 8.27 14.13
C ALA A 314 16.22 7.59 14.36
N ASP A 315 16.66 6.73 13.44
CA ASP A 315 18.00 6.13 13.44
C ASP A 315 18.75 6.47 12.13
N ALA A 316 19.40 7.65 12.12
CA ALA A 316 20.17 8.17 10.98
C ALA A 316 21.43 7.33 10.63
N SER A 317 21.78 6.33 11.45
CA SER A 317 22.98 5.52 11.27
C SER A 317 22.78 4.29 10.36
N LYS A 318 21.53 3.94 10.02
CA LYS A 318 21.19 2.66 9.35
C LYS A 318 20.33 2.78 8.09
N SER A 319 19.91 3.99 7.68
CA SER A 319 19.13 4.19 6.45
C SER A 319 19.95 4.84 5.34
N THR A 320 19.72 4.40 4.10
CA THR A 320 20.19 5.09 2.88
C THR A 320 19.55 6.47 2.70
N VAL A 321 18.41 6.74 3.36
CA VAL A 321 17.75 8.06 3.41
C VAL A 321 18.33 8.89 4.54
N ARG A 322 18.96 10.02 4.20
CA ARG A 322 19.60 10.92 5.19
C ARG A 322 18.62 11.92 5.83
N SER A 323 17.56 12.35 5.14
CA SER A 323 16.52 13.27 5.65
C SER A 323 15.35 13.44 4.66
N VAL A 324 14.15 13.77 5.14
CA VAL A 324 13.03 14.30 4.34
C VAL A 324 12.64 15.66 4.89
N LYS A 325 12.64 16.69 4.04
CA LYS A 325 12.20 18.04 4.42
C LYS A 325 10.69 18.13 4.16
N MET A 326 9.89 18.55 5.14
CA MET A 326 8.44 18.70 4.97
C MET A 326 8.06 20.15 5.23
N LYS A 327 7.28 20.75 4.33
CA LYS A 327 6.70 22.07 4.53
C LYS A 327 5.24 21.90 4.91
N ILE A 328 4.86 22.40 6.08
CA ILE A 328 3.51 22.25 6.63
C ILE A 328 2.90 23.64 6.74
N GLN A 329 1.73 23.85 6.14
CA GLN A 329 1.00 25.11 6.21
C GLN A 329 0.37 25.25 7.61
N GLN A 330 0.62 26.35 8.32
CA GLN A 330 0.15 26.59 9.69
C GLN A 330 -1.38 26.77 9.79
N PRO A 331 -2.00 26.53 10.97
CA PRO A 331 -1.41 26.17 12.28
C PRO A 331 -1.38 24.65 12.58
N TYR A 332 -0.45 24.19 13.44
CA TYR A 332 -0.23 22.77 13.77
C TYR A 332 -0.77 22.35 15.16
N ASP A 333 -1.54 21.27 15.16
CA ASP A 333 -2.00 20.39 16.24
C ASP A 333 -1.76 18.92 15.79
N GLU A 334 -1.69 17.94 16.69
CA GLU A 334 -1.42 16.49 16.43
C GLU A 334 -2.33 15.85 15.35
N SER A 335 -3.33 16.59 14.88
CA SER A 335 -4.17 16.38 13.69
C SER A 335 -3.46 16.38 12.32
N ILE A 336 -2.12 16.45 12.19
CA ILE A 336 -1.40 16.35 10.88
C ILE A 336 -1.74 15.07 10.10
N LEU A 337 -2.00 13.97 10.80
CA LEU A 337 -2.46 12.71 10.17
C LEU A 337 -3.88 12.85 9.56
N THR A 338 -4.53 14.00 9.75
CA THR A 338 -5.83 14.34 9.20
C THR A 338 -5.78 15.41 8.10
N ASN A 339 -4.59 15.96 7.78
CA ASN A 339 -4.48 16.97 6.75
C ASN A 339 -4.66 16.39 5.35
N ASP A 340 -5.35 17.17 4.52
CA ASP A 340 -5.66 16.87 3.13
C ASP A 340 -4.55 17.33 2.18
N PHE A 341 -3.45 17.93 2.67
CA PHE A 341 -2.37 18.48 1.86
C PHE A 341 -0.98 18.19 2.43
N LEU A 342 -0.03 17.80 1.57
CA LEU A 342 1.35 17.48 1.95
C LEU A 342 2.37 17.93 0.89
N GLU A 343 3.43 18.59 1.33
CA GLU A 343 4.62 18.93 0.53
C GLU A 343 5.87 18.18 1.02
N LEU A 344 6.45 17.36 0.15
CA LEU A 344 7.66 16.57 0.41
C LEU A 344 8.85 17.14 -0.35
N TRP A 345 9.95 17.43 0.31
CA TRP A 345 11.21 17.88 -0.29
C TRP A 345 12.25 16.77 -0.16
N MET A 346 12.70 16.25 -1.30
CA MET A 346 13.56 15.07 -1.39
C MET A 346 15.00 15.43 -1.77
N GLY A 347 15.97 14.77 -1.12
CA GLY A 347 17.41 14.93 -1.36
C GLY A 347 18.04 13.75 -2.13
N GLU A 348 19.36 13.80 -2.34
CA GLU A 348 20.16 12.93 -3.24
C GLU A 348 20.17 11.42 -2.91
N SER A 349 19.45 11.00 -1.86
CA SER A 349 19.27 9.58 -1.48
C SER A 349 17.93 9.34 -0.80
N SER A 350 16.97 10.25 -0.97
CA SER A 350 15.62 10.12 -0.42
C SER A 350 14.78 9.24 -1.34
N TYR A 351 14.05 8.29 -0.77
CA TYR A 351 12.99 7.55 -1.47
C TYR A 351 11.64 7.83 -0.78
N ILE A 352 10.56 7.83 -1.56
CA ILE A 352 9.22 7.83 -0.98
C ILE A 352 8.89 6.38 -0.63
N PRO A 353 8.57 6.10 0.63
CA PRO A 353 8.22 4.74 0.98
C PRO A 353 6.92 4.25 0.40
N ALA A 354 6.87 2.96 0.02
CA ALA A 354 5.67 2.30 -0.50
C ALA A 354 4.43 2.42 0.42
N ASN A 355 4.62 2.58 1.74
CA ASN A 355 3.52 2.63 2.70
C ASN A 355 3.17 4.05 3.16
N ILE A 356 3.60 5.09 2.46
CA ILE A 356 3.30 6.48 2.84
C ILE A 356 1.78 6.74 2.93
N GLY A 357 0.96 6.06 2.11
CA GLY A 357 -0.49 6.17 2.17
C GLY A 357 -1.13 5.63 3.45
N VAL A 358 -0.48 4.64 4.10
CA VAL A 358 -0.94 4.14 5.40
C VAL A 358 -0.87 5.23 6.47
N ILE A 359 0.11 6.13 6.36
CA ILE A 359 0.32 7.25 7.28
C ILE A 359 -0.67 8.39 6.98
N PHE A 360 -0.87 8.72 5.70
CA PHE A 360 -1.67 9.87 5.27
C PHE A 360 -3.00 9.46 4.61
N ARG A 361 -3.81 8.64 5.30
CA ARG A 361 -5.08 8.11 4.75
C ARG A 361 -6.12 9.18 4.37
N LYS A 362 -6.02 10.39 4.91
CA LYS A 362 -6.93 11.51 4.59
C LYS A 362 -6.37 12.48 3.54
N LEU A 363 -5.18 12.20 3.00
CA LEU A 363 -4.51 13.10 2.08
C LEU A 363 -5.29 13.25 0.78
N LYS A 364 -5.52 14.51 0.37
CA LYS A 364 -6.15 14.87 -0.90
C LYS A 364 -5.16 15.45 -1.89
N THR A 365 -4.09 16.07 -1.44
CA THR A 365 -3.09 16.73 -2.27
C THR A 365 -1.69 16.36 -1.82
N LEU A 366 -0.90 15.82 -2.74
CA LEU A 366 0.51 15.51 -2.53
C LEU A 366 1.34 16.30 -3.54
N ARG A 367 2.31 17.05 -3.05
CA ARG A 367 3.32 17.69 -3.89
C ARG A 367 4.70 17.23 -3.47
N ILE A 368 5.49 16.84 -4.45
CA ILE A 368 6.86 16.42 -4.25
C ILE A 368 7.75 17.46 -4.93
N TYR A 369 8.74 17.93 -4.18
CA TYR A 369 9.79 18.83 -4.61
C TYR A 369 11.10 18.05 -4.62
N ASP A 370 11.87 18.33 -5.65
CA ASP A 370 13.13 17.67 -5.88
C ASP A 370 14.25 18.72 -5.89
N GLU A 371 15.09 18.70 -4.85
CA GLU A 371 16.30 19.53 -4.82
C GLU A 371 17.46 18.86 -5.57
N ASN A 372 17.45 17.53 -5.78
CA ASN A 372 18.66 16.76 -6.16
C ASN A 372 18.45 15.57 -7.15
N LYS A 373 17.41 15.60 -8.00
CA LYS A 373 17.10 14.64 -9.07
C LYS A 373 16.60 13.27 -8.58
N ILE A 374 15.30 13.17 -8.29
CA ILE A 374 14.62 11.89 -8.03
C ILE A 374 14.78 10.99 -9.27
N ARG A 375 15.34 9.79 -9.08
CA ARG A 375 15.63 8.88 -10.20
C ARG A 375 14.43 8.02 -10.60
N THR A 376 13.71 7.44 -9.64
CA THR A 376 12.67 6.44 -9.94
C THR A 376 11.49 6.52 -8.98
N PHE A 377 10.28 6.27 -9.49
CA PHE A 377 9.13 5.91 -8.67
C PHE A 377 8.73 4.46 -8.93
N GLU A 378 8.58 3.68 -7.86
CA GLU A 378 8.17 2.28 -7.92
C GLU A 378 6.65 2.12 -7.87
N LYS A 379 6.12 1.03 -8.44
CA LYS A 379 4.70 0.70 -8.51
C LYS A 379 3.90 0.95 -7.23
N GLU A 380 4.44 0.58 -6.07
CA GLU A 380 3.73 0.63 -4.79
C GLU A 380 3.92 1.97 -4.06
N THR A 381 4.59 2.96 -4.66
CA THR A 381 4.95 4.24 -4.01
C THR A 381 3.74 4.98 -3.44
N PHE A 382 2.60 4.93 -4.12
CA PHE A 382 1.38 5.66 -3.73
C PHE A 382 0.30 4.74 -3.15
N LYS A 383 0.65 3.52 -2.75
CA LYS A 383 -0.29 2.60 -2.14
C LYS A 383 -0.85 3.14 -0.83
N GLY A 384 -2.16 2.98 -0.63
CA GLY A 384 -2.88 3.55 0.53
C GLY A 384 -3.25 5.04 0.38
N LEU A 385 -2.98 5.66 -0.77
CA LEU A 385 -3.41 7.02 -1.10
C LEU A 385 -4.62 7.04 -2.04
N GLU A 386 -5.54 6.08 -1.91
CA GLU A 386 -6.71 5.96 -2.79
C GLU A 386 -7.61 7.21 -2.73
N GLY A 387 -7.56 7.96 -1.63
CA GLY A 387 -8.28 9.21 -1.42
C GLY A 387 -7.68 10.44 -2.11
N LEU A 388 -6.48 10.32 -2.69
CA LEU A 388 -5.74 11.44 -3.28
C LEU A 388 -6.43 12.00 -4.52
N GLU A 389 -6.60 13.32 -4.55
CA GLU A 389 -7.27 14.06 -5.62
C GLU A 389 -6.28 14.87 -6.48
N ARG A 390 -5.16 15.31 -5.91
CA ARG A 390 -4.13 16.09 -6.61
C ARG A 390 -2.74 15.55 -6.33
N LEU A 391 -1.97 15.33 -7.41
CA LEU A 391 -0.59 14.86 -7.34
C LEU A 391 0.33 15.76 -8.17
N VAL A 392 1.39 16.25 -7.55
CA VAL A 392 2.47 17.00 -8.23
C VAL A 392 3.78 16.22 -8.08
N ILE A 393 4.25 15.67 -9.20
CA ILE A 393 5.51 14.94 -9.31
C ILE A 393 6.56 15.85 -9.96
N PRO A 394 7.74 16.04 -9.33
CA PRO A 394 8.82 16.84 -9.88
C PRO A 394 9.59 16.02 -10.93
N SER A 395 10.71 16.54 -11.41
CA SER A 395 11.53 15.89 -12.44
C SER A 395 11.88 14.46 -12.04
N VAL A 396 11.46 13.48 -12.83
CA VAL A 396 11.83 12.07 -12.66
C VAL A 396 12.48 11.48 -13.88
N ASP A 397 13.41 10.54 -13.66
CA ASP A 397 14.15 9.86 -14.72
C ASP A 397 13.48 8.57 -15.19
N PHE A 398 12.67 7.90 -14.35
CA PHE A 398 11.90 6.71 -14.70
C PHE A 398 10.58 6.63 -13.92
N ILE A 399 9.51 6.23 -14.61
CA ILE A 399 8.17 6.02 -14.05
C ILE A 399 7.70 4.62 -14.39
N ASP A 400 7.27 3.86 -13.37
CA ASP A 400 6.61 2.56 -13.57
C ASP A 400 5.23 2.73 -14.21
N ASP A 401 4.90 1.86 -15.17
CA ASP A 401 3.61 1.80 -15.88
C ASP A 401 2.39 1.78 -14.94
N ASN A 402 2.54 1.18 -13.77
CA ASN A 402 1.47 0.98 -12.80
C ASN A 402 1.55 1.93 -11.60
N LEU A 403 2.41 2.96 -11.64
CA LEU A 403 2.58 3.91 -10.54
C LEU A 403 1.25 4.54 -10.07
N LEU A 404 0.32 4.80 -10.99
CA LEU A 404 -0.96 5.45 -10.70
C LEU A 404 -2.12 4.44 -10.51
N GLN A 405 -1.84 3.13 -10.47
CA GLN A 405 -2.89 2.11 -10.50
C GLN A 405 -3.91 2.22 -9.35
N ASP A 406 -3.47 2.71 -8.19
CA ASP A 406 -4.26 2.76 -6.95
C ASP A 406 -4.91 4.14 -6.72
N LEU A 407 -4.65 5.13 -7.59
CA LEU A 407 -5.09 6.52 -7.43
C LEU A 407 -6.44 6.78 -8.12
N PHE A 408 -7.47 6.03 -7.73
CA PHE A 408 -8.79 6.06 -8.38
C PHE A 408 -9.53 7.41 -8.31
N ASN A 409 -9.22 8.22 -7.29
CA ASN A 409 -9.84 9.53 -7.07
C ASN A 409 -9.01 10.70 -7.63
N LEU A 410 -7.90 10.43 -8.32
CA LEU A 410 -7.02 11.47 -8.84
C LEU A 410 -7.74 12.30 -9.92
N LYS A 411 -7.87 13.60 -9.65
CA LYS A 411 -8.51 14.59 -10.54
C LYS A 411 -7.48 15.50 -11.20
N GLU A 412 -6.38 15.80 -10.52
CA GLU A 412 -5.32 16.67 -11.04
C GLU A 412 -3.95 16.00 -10.94
N LEU A 413 -3.25 15.92 -12.07
CA LEU A 413 -1.87 15.44 -12.14
C LEU A 413 -1.00 16.51 -12.78
N LYS A 414 0.03 16.94 -12.07
CA LYS A 414 1.14 17.72 -12.63
C LYS A 414 2.41 16.90 -12.55
N ILE A 415 3.04 16.65 -13.69
CA ILE A 415 4.24 15.83 -13.76
C ILE A 415 5.32 16.52 -14.59
N THR A 416 6.53 16.55 -14.06
CA THR A 416 7.73 16.98 -14.79
C THR A 416 8.57 15.75 -15.09
N THR A 417 8.87 15.46 -16.36
CA THR A 417 9.53 14.19 -16.71
C THR A 417 10.22 14.26 -18.07
N ARG A 418 11.07 13.27 -18.34
CA ARG A 418 11.67 13.02 -19.66
C ARG A 418 10.70 12.21 -20.49
N LEU A 419 10.68 12.44 -21.79
CA LEU A 419 9.59 11.88 -22.59
C LEU A 419 9.66 10.35 -22.76
N HIS A 420 10.87 9.81 -22.85
CA HIS A 420 11.14 8.37 -22.85
C HIS A 420 10.95 7.69 -21.49
N ALA A 421 10.83 8.47 -20.41
CA ALA A 421 10.64 7.97 -19.05
C ALA A 421 9.17 7.73 -18.71
N VAL A 422 8.24 8.10 -19.59
CA VAL A 422 6.80 7.91 -19.37
C VAL A 422 6.29 6.75 -20.23
N PRO A 423 5.81 5.68 -19.61
CA PRO A 423 5.20 4.57 -20.32
C PRO A 423 3.95 5.00 -21.12
N MET A 424 3.72 4.36 -22.26
CA MET A 424 2.55 4.66 -23.11
C MET A 424 1.21 4.43 -22.40
N ASN A 425 1.17 3.46 -21.48
CA ASN A 425 0.01 3.10 -20.68
C ASN A 425 -0.03 3.83 -19.33
N PHE A 426 0.85 4.80 -19.07
CA PHE A 426 0.96 5.47 -17.76
C PHE A 426 -0.36 6.04 -17.25
N LEU A 427 -1.17 6.61 -18.16
CA LEU A 427 -2.48 7.17 -17.82
C LEU A 427 -3.64 6.16 -17.93
N SER A 428 -3.38 4.92 -18.36
CA SER A 428 -4.41 3.95 -18.74
C SER A 428 -5.36 3.55 -17.60
N ARG A 429 -4.88 3.64 -16.36
CA ARG A 429 -5.64 3.23 -15.17
C ARG A 429 -6.35 4.39 -14.46
N VAL A 430 -6.08 5.64 -14.85
CA VAL A 430 -6.69 6.82 -14.22
C VAL A 430 -7.95 7.23 -14.99
N ARG A 431 -9.12 6.96 -14.42
CA ARG A 431 -10.41 7.18 -15.11
C ARG A 431 -10.94 8.60 -14.99
N ASN A 432 -10.65 9.27 -13.88
CA ASN A 432 -11.30 10.53 -13.49
C ASN A 432 -10.39 11.76 -13.59
N LEU A 433 -9.28 11.67 -14.33
CA LEU A 433 -8.32 12.75 -14.46
C LEU A 433 -8.92 13.92 -15.26
N GLN A 434 -9.13 15.06 -14.60
CA GLN A 434 -9.71 16.27 -15.18
C GLN A 434 -8.65 17.28 -15.64
N ILE A 435 -7.55 17.40 -14.90
CA ILE A 435 -6.49 18.36 -15.18
C ILE A 435 -5.16 17.62 -15.30
N LEU A 436 -4.50 17.81 -16.44
CA LEU A 436 -3.17 17.26 -16.70
C LEU A 436 -2.21 18.38 -17.08
N THR A 437 -1.12 18.52 -16.31
CA THR A 437 0.00 19.40 -16.65
C THR A 437 1.25 18.55 -16.85
N LEU A 438 1.72 18.46 -18.09
CA LEU A 438 2.91 17.72 -18.48
C LEU A 438 4.05 18.71 -18.81
N ILE A 439 5.10 18.68 -17.99
CA ILE A 439 6.31 19.48 -18.20
C ILE A 439 7.43 18.54 -18.70
N VAL A 440 7.85 18.72 -19.94
CA VAL A 440 8.82 17.83 -20.60
C VAL A 440 10.25 18.38 -20.48
N LYS A 441 11.18 17.49 -20.15
CA LYS A 441 12.64 17.72 -20.15
C LYS A 441 13.29 16.95 -21.32
N ILE A 442 14.18 17.60 -22.09
CA ILE A 442 14.73 17.05 -23.34
C ILE A 442 16.21 16.67 -23.15
N ASP A 443 16.53 15.38 -23.20
CA ASP A 443 17.92 14.94 -23.06
C ASP A 443 18.61 14.71 -24.43
N GLY A 444 17.87 14.29 -25.46
CA GLY A 444 18.40 14.02 -26.81
C GLY A 444 18.28 15.20 -27.79
N PRO A 445 18.90 15.15 -28.99
CA PRO A 445 18.71 16.16 -30.03
C PRO A 445 17.30 16.06 -30.64
N ASN A 446 16.41 16.98 -30.26
CA ASN A 446 14.99 17.07 -30.65
C ASN A 446 14.16 15.84 -30.22
N GLU A 447 13.21 16.05 -29.31
CA GLU A 447 12.25 15.01 -28.89
C GLU A 447 10.86 15.31 -29.48
N HIS A 448 10.18 14.25 -29.91
CA HIS A 448 8.81 14.31 -30.44
C HIS A 448 7.89 13.59 -29.45
N ILE A 449 6.79 14.22 -29.07
CA ILE A 449 5.78 13.59 -28.21
C ILE A 449 5.05 12.52 -29.03
N PRO A 450 5.17 11.20 -28.71
CA PRO A 450 4.47 10.15 -29.43
C PRO A 450 2.97 10.39 -29.39
N ALA A 451 2.37 10.47 -30.57
CA ALA A 451 0.95 10.76 -30.73
C ALA A 451 0.16 9.50 -31.08
N VAL A 452 -0.78 9.16 -30.19
CA VAL A 452 -2.07 8.43 -30.29
C VAL A 452 -2.30 7.61 -29.01
N ASP A 453 -1.31 6.84 -28.56
CA ASP A 453 -1.50 5.89 -27.46
C ASP A 453 -1.47 6.53 -26.07
N PHE A 454 -0.69 7.60 -25.86
CA PHE A 454 -0.52 8.21 -24.53
C PHE A 454 -1.83 8.72 -23.91
N PHE A 455 -2.72 9.30 -24.74
CA PHE A 455 -4.01 9.82 -24.31
C PHE A 455 -5.18 8.83 -24.55
N SER A 456 -4.90 7.63 -25.06
CA SER A 456 -5.91 6.68 -25.58
C SER A 456 -6.98 6.28 -24.57
N ASN A 457 -6.62 6.30 -23.30
CA ASN A 457 -7.43 5.79 -22.21
C ASN A 457 -8.02 6.87 -21.29
N VAL A 458 -7.74 8.16 -21.55
CA VAL A 458 -8.24 9.27 -20.72
C VAL A 458 -9.12 10.19 -21.54
N ARG A 459 -10.44 10.09 -21.34
CA ARG A 459 -11.44 10.92 -22.03
C ARG A 459 -11.98 12.06 -21.16
N SER A 460 -11.64 12.06 -19.88
CA SER A 460 -12.16 12.99 -18.86
C SER A 460 -11.39 14.30 -18.73
N ILE A 461 -10.27 14.47 -19.45
CA ILE A 461 -9.44 15.67 -19.36
C ILE A 461 -10.23 16.89 -19.87
N GLU A 462 -10.37 17.89 -19.00
CA GLU A 462 -10.96 19.19 -19.29
C GLU A 462 -9.90 20.27 -19.48
N GLU A 463 -8.74 20.15 -18.83
CA GLU A 463 -7.62 21.09 -18.94
C GLU A 463 -6.31 20.35 -19.21
N LEU A 464 -5.66 20.71 -20.32
CA LEU A 464 -4.37 20.17 -20.72
C LEU A 464 -3.33 21.28 -20.87
N ASN A 465 -2.28 21.21 -20.07
CA ASN A 465 -1.13 22.09 -20.13
C ASN A 465 0.11 21.27 -20.54
N ILE A 466 0.73 21.62 -21.66
CA ILE A 466 1.98 21.00 -22.11
C ILE A 466 3.05 22.08 -22.18
N GLU A 467 4.10 21.90 -21.40
CA GLU A 467 5.17 22.88 -21.24
C GLU A 467 6.51 22.19 -21.48
N LYS A 468 7.44 22.88 -22.12
CA LYS A 468 8.85 22.48 -22.11
C LYS A 468 9.58 23.27 -21.01
N ARG A 469 10.49 22.61 -20.30
CA ARG A 469 11.29 23.26 -19.25
C ARG A 469 12.16 24.38 -19.84
N HIS A 470 12.11 25.58 -19.24
CA HIS A 470 12.73 26.81 -19.75
C HIS A 470 14.26 26.76 -19.94
N ASP A 471 14.99 25.91 -19.22
CA ASP A 471 16.46 25.84 -19.24
C ASP A 471 17.04 25.05 -20.44
N ASP A 472 16.19 24.62 -21.37
CA ASP A 472 16.56 23.71 -22.45
C ASP A 472 16.55 24.41 -23.82
N SER A 473 17.67 24.39 -24.54
CA SER A 473 17.80 25.07 -25.85
C SER A 473 17.23 24.27 -27.02
N LYS A 474 16.75 23.05 -26.79
CA LYS A 474 16.36 22.07 -27.82
C LYS A 474 14.88 22.14 -28.20
N LYS A 475 14.47 21.67 -29.37
CA LYS A 475 13.06 21.75 -29.80
C LYS A 475 12.24 20.57 -29.28
N LEU A 476 11.07 20.84 -28.71
CA LEU A 476 10.04 19.85 -28.38
C LEU A 476 8.93 19.97 -29.41
N SER A 477 8.54 18.89 -30.07
CA SER A 477 7.47 18.93 -31.07
C SER A 477 6.34 17.95 -30.79
N MET A 478 5.14 18.26 -31.25
CA MET A 478 3.95 17.41 -31.04
C MET A 478 3.00 17.45 -32.25
N SER A 479 2.41 16.30 -32.58
CA SER A 479 1.24 16.21 -33.47
C SER A 479 -0.07 16.37 -32.68
N LEU A 480 -0.99 17.18 -33.23
CA LEU A 480 -2.33 17.38 -32.68
C LEU A 480 -3.22 16.13 -32.80
N ASP A 481 -2.85 15.15 -33.64
CA ASP A 481 -3.60 13.90 -33.77
C ASP A 481 -3.74 13.16 -32.44
N ALA A 482 -2.74 13.28 -31.56
CA ALA A 482 -2.75 12.68 -30.22
C ALA A 482 -3.93 13.15 -29.35
N LEU A 483 -4.38 14.38 -29.60
CA LEU A 483 -5.35 15.09 -28.77
C LEU A 483 -6.78 14.97 -29.29
N LYS A 484 -6.98 14.45 -30.50
CA LYS A 484 -8.30 14.34 -31.15
C LYS A 484 -9.32 13.53 -30.35
N GLN A 485 -8.86 12.64 -29.47
CA GLN A 485 -9.72 11.84 -28.59
C GLN A 485 -10.19 12.56 -27.32
N LEU A 486 -9.61 13.73 -26.99
CA LEU A 486 -9.95 14.52 -25.81
C LEU A 486 -11.18 15.39 -26.08
N ASN A 487 -12.33 14.75 -26.24
CA ASN A 487 -13.58 15.44 -26.62
C ASN A 487 -14.11 16.40 -25.54
N ASN A 488 -13.69 16.24 -24.28
CA ASN A 488 -14.13 17.07 -23.16
C ASN A 488 -13.21 18.27 -22.88
N LEU A 489 -12.18 18.46 -23.71
CA LEU A 489 -11.18 19.50 -23.50
C LEU A 489 -11.81 20.89 -23.59
N LYS A 490 -11.72 21.64 -22.49
CA LYS A 490 -12.17 23.03 -22.37
C LYS A 490 -10.99 23.98 -22.49
N LYS A 491 -9.85 23.65 -21.86
CA LYS A 491 -8.66 24.49 -21.85
C LYS A 491 -7.46 23.79 -22.43
N LEU A 492 -6.77 24.44 -23.36
CA LEU A 492 -5.57 23.92 -23.99
C LEU A 492 -4.46 24.96 -23.95
N ARG A 493 -3.32 24.58 -23.36
CA ARG A 493 -2.14 25.42 -23.25
C ARG A 493 -0.90 24.70 -23.74
N PHE A 494 -0.12 25.40 -24.57
CA PHE A 494 1.21 25.02 -25.00
C PHE A 494 2.22 26.11 -24.61
N ASP A 495 3.36 25.73 -24.03
CA ASP A 495 4.45 26.64 -23.68
C ASP A 495 5.79 26.08 -24.15
N ILE A 496 6.45 26.81 -25.08
CA ILE A 496 7.73 26.43 -25.71
C ILE A 496 7.67 25.04 -26.39
N VAL A 497 6.52 24.70 -26.98
CA VAL A 497 6.31 23.45 -27.73
C VAL A 497 6.08 23.77 -29.20
N ASP A 498 6.96 23.31 -30.09
CA ASP A 498 6.84 23.46 -31.54
C ASP A 498 5.75 22.53 -32.08
N VAL A 499 4.53 23.05 -32.20
CA VAL A 499 3.42 22.32 -32.81
C VAL A 499 3.39 22.61 -34.31
N ASN A 500 3.20 21.59 -35.13
CA ASN A 500 3.03 21.77 -36.57
C ASN A 500 1.61 22.27 -36.87
N TRP A 501 1.46 23.58 -36.87
CA TRP A 501 0.18 24.24 -37.09
C TRP A 501 -0.20 24.25 -38.57
N SER A 502 -1.48 24.02 -38.83
CA SER A 502 -2.14 24.05 -40.12
C SER A 502 -3.46 24.81 -40.01
N GLU A 503 -4.05 25.12 -41.15
CA GLU A 503 -5.27 25.92 -41.25
C GLU A 503 -6.46 25.38 -40.44
N ASN A 504 -6.52 24.07 -40.16
CA ASN A 504 -7.63 23.44 -39.44
C ASN A 504 -7.22 22.83 -38.09
N SER A 505 -6.09 23.27 -37.53
CA SER A 505 -5.48 22.63 -36.35
C SER A 505 -6.40 22.49 -35.14
N LEU A 506 -7.31 23.44 -34.90
CA LEU A 506 -8.20 23.38 -33.73
C LEU A 506 -9.65 23.01 -34.06
N GLU A 507 -9.95 22.62 -35.30
CA GLU A 507 -11.33 22.43 -35.77
C GLU A 507 -12.13 21.35 -35.01
N ASN A 508 -11.41 20.39 -34.43
CA ASN A 508 -11.98 19.23 -33.76
C ASN A 508 -12.26 19.48 -32.26
N PHE A 509 -11.75 20.57 -31.67
CA PHE A 509 -11.90 20.86 -30.24
C PHE A 509 -13.14 21.72 -29.95
N ARG A 510 -14.34 21.18 -30.23
CA ARG A 510 -15.61 21.92 -30.18
C ARG A 510 -15.98 22.49 -28.79
N ASN A 511 -15.47 21.88 -27.73
CA ASN A 511 -15.73 22.27 -26.34
C ASN A 511 -14.69 23.25 -25.77
N LEU A 512 -13.69 23.63 -26.58
CA LEU A 512 -12.63 24.52 -26.15
C LEU A 512 -13.17 25.92 -25.85
N ASN A 513 -12.95 26.40 -24.63
CA ASN A 513 -13.29 27.73 -24.15
C ASN A 513 -12.06 28.64 -24.03
N GLU A 514 -10.87 28.07 -23.85
CA GLU A 514 -9.63 28.81 -23.64
C GLU A 514 -8.47 28.15 -24.39
N PHE A 515 -7.82 28.93 -25.26
CA PHE A 515 -6.63 28.50 -25.99
C PHE A 515 -5.45 29.41 -25.67
N THR A 516 -4.31 28.81 -25.34
CA THR A 516 -3.09 29.54 -25.01
C THR A 516 -1.87 28.93 -25.68
N TYR A 517 -1.08 29.74 -26.38
CA TYR A 517 0.20 29.34 -26.97
C TYR A 517 1.31 30.34 -26.65
N PHE A 518 2.32 29.89 -25.91
CA PHE A 518 3.41 30.73 -25.41
C PHE A 518 4.76 30.29 -25.96
N ASN A 519 5.61 31.26 -26.28
CA ASN A 519 7.01 31.04 -26.69
C ASN A 519 7.18 30.03 -27.84
N GLY A 520 6.21 30.01 -28.75
CA GLY A 520 6.17 29.07 -29.87
C GLY A 520 6.74 29.64 -31.16
N ASN A 521 6.81 28.78 -32.18
CA ASN A 521 7.34 29.12 -33.50
C ASN A 521 6.26 29.43 -34.56
N MET A 522 5.01 29.69 -34.16
CA MET A 522 3.94 29.97 -35.12
C MET A 522 4.16 31.37 -35.71
N THR A 523 4.50 31.40 -37.01
CA THR A 523 4.69 32.64 -37.76
C THR A 523 3.44 33.07 -38.52
N LYS A 524 2.50 32.15 -38.80
CA LYS A 524 1.23 32.46 -39.47
C LYS A 524 0.06 31.95 -38.68
N LEU A 525 -0.91 32.82 -38.40
CA LEU A 525 -2.21 32.44 -37.85
C LEU A 525 -3.23 32.41 -39.00
N PHE A 526 -3.81 31.24 -39.26
CA PHE A 526 -4.65 30.98 -40.44
C PHE A 526 -6.12 31.34 -40.23
N LYS A 527 -6.81 31.74 -41.31
CA LYS A 527 -8.23 32.15 -41.29
C LYS A 527 -9.15 31.18 -40.56
N ASN A 528 -9.00 29.91 -40.87
CA ASN A 528 -9.85 28.83 -40.36
C ASN A 528 -9.28 28.14 -39.11
N PHE A 529 -8.24 28.70 -38.49
CA PHE A 529 -7.53 28.05 -37.38
C PHE A 529 -8.47 27.67 -36.22
N PHE A 530 -9.43 28.54 -35.90
CA PHE A 530 -10.45 28.32 -34.86
C PHE A 530 -11.83 27.94 -35.42
N LYS A 531 -11.88 27.42 -36.64
CA LYS A 531 -13.14 27.05 -37.29
C LYS A 531 -13.91 26.05 -36.42
N ASN A 532 -15.20 26.29 -36.22
CA ASN A 532 -16.11 25.49 -35.38
C ASN A 532 -15.87 25.57 -33.86
N ASN A 533 -14.93 26.37 -33.35
CA ASN A 533 -14.75 26.59 -31.91
C ASN A 533 -15.73 27.65 -31.37
N LEU A 534 -17.04 27.40 -31.50
CA LEU A 534 -18.10 28.36 -31.13
C LEU A 534 -18.14 28.72 -29.63
N ASN A 535 -17.46 27.93 -28.80
CA ASN A 535 -17.40 28.12 -27.35
C ASN A 535 -16.17 28.89 -26.88
N LEU A 536 -15.26 29.26 -27.78
CA LEU A 536 -14.00 29.89 -27.44
C LEU A 536 -14.24 31.30 -26.88
N GLU A 537 -13.88 31.52 -25.62
CA GLU A 537 -14.04 32.79 -24.93
C GLU A 537 -12.73 33.57 -24.83
N VAL A 538 -11.60 32.85 -24.77
CA VAL A 538 -10.29 33.45 -24.53
C VAL A 538 -9.23 32.83 -25.44
N ILE A 539 -8.47 33.70 -26.11
CA ILE A 539 -7.31 33.34 -26.93
C ILE A 539 -6.08 34.08 -26.39
N ARG A 540 -4.97 33.36 -26.19
CA ARG A 540 -3.72 33.98 -25.79
C ARG A 540 -2.56 33.48 -26.62
N PHE A 541 -1.86 34.40 -27.24
CA PHE A 541 -0.55 34.19 -27.81
C PHE A 541 0.43 35.15 -27.13
N SER A 542 1.51 34.63 -26.56
CA SER A 542 2.58 35.48 -26.02
C SER A 542 3.93 35.02 -26.52
N ARG A 543 4.77 36.00 -26.90
CA ARG A 543 6.13 35.76 -27.40
C ARG A 543 6.19 34.83 -28.63
N ASN A 544 5.14 34.87 -29.45
CA ASN A 544 5.16 34.33 -30.82
C ASN A 544 5.45 35.49 -31.77
N VAL A 545 6.25 35.24 -32.80
CA VAL A 545 6.58 36.25 -33.83
C VAL A 545 5.74 35.94 -35.05
N PHE A 546 4.63 36.68 -35.22
CA PHE A 546 3.76 36.53 -36.38
C PHE A 546 4.25 37.38 -37.55
N GLU A 547 4.41 36.73 -38.70
CA GLU A 547 4.58 37.33 -40.03
C GLU A 547 3.25 37.54 -40.75
N GLU A 548 2.19 36.85 -40.34
CA GLU A 548 0.85 36.95 -40.94
C GLU A 548 -0.23 36.54 -39.93
N ILE A 549 -1.30 37.32 -39.82
CA ILE A 549 -2.47 37.01 -38.98
C ILE A 549 -3.72 37.17 -39.84
N GLU A 550 -4.36 36.06 -40.15
CA GLU A 550 -5.66 36.00 -40.82
C GLU A 550 -6.60 35.25 -39.87
N VAL A 551 -7.56 35.92 -39.22
CA VAL A 551 -8.52 35.28 -38.31
C VAL A 551 -9.92 35.77 -38.61
N ASP A 552 -10.85 34.85 -38.85
CA ASP A 552 -12.26 35.19 -39.00
C ASP A 552 -12.97 35.22 -37.64
N PHE A 553 -12.93 36.38 -36.97
CA PHE A 553 -13.58 36.59 -35.68
C PHE A 553 -15.11 36.46 -35.74
N THR A 554 -15.73 36.60 -36.92
CA THR A 554 -17.19 36.43 -37.07
C THR A 554 -17.64 34.99 -36.76
N LYS A 555 -16.71 34.04 -36.76
CA LYS A 555 -16.94 32.64 -36.40
C LYS A 555 -16.74 32.33 -34.92
N LEU A 556 -16.44 33.34 -34.10
CA LEU A 556 -16.15 33.18 -32.66
C LEU A 556 -17.14 34.01 -31.81
N PRO A 557 -18.43 33.64 -31.77
CA PRO A 557 -19.49 34.47 -31.19
C PRO A 557 -19.39 34.66 -29.67
N LYS A 558 -18.61 33.82 -28.97
CA LYS A 558 -18.40 33.92 -27.52
C LYS A 558 -17.05 34.52 -27.14
N LEU A 559 -16.24 34.95 -28.11
CA LEU A 559 -14.91 35.48 -27.82
C LEU A 559 -15.03 36.78 -27.02
N LYS A 560 -14.47 36.77 -25.81
CA LYS A 560 -14.46 37.90 -24.88
C LYS A 560 -13.10 38.58 -24.82
N ARG A 561 -12.02 37.83 -25.07
CA ARG A 561 -10.65 38.33 -24.87
C ARG A 561 -9.66 37.68 -25.83
N ILE A 562 -8.81 38.51 -26.43
CA ILE A 562 -7.62 38.07 -27.16
C ILE A 562 -6.39 38.79 -26.63
N ASP A 563 -5.39 38.03 -26.19
CA ASP A 563 -4.09 38.56 -25.78
C ASP A 563 -3.06 38.21 -26.86
N LEU A 564 -2.61 39.18 -27.65
CA LEU A 564 -1.48 39.04 -28.59
C LEU A 564 -0.28 39.78 -28.03
N LYS A 565 0.46 39.16 -27.11
CA LYS A 565 1.56 39.81 -26.41
C LYS A 565 2.88 39.59 -27.16
N TYR A 566 3.16 40.49 -28.09
CA TYR A 566 4.48 40.70 -28.69
C TYR A 566 5.43 41.29 -27.63
N CYS A 567 6.74 41.10 -27.74
CA CYS A 567 7.69 41.90 -26.98
C CYS A 567 7.70 43.33 -27.55
N GLY A 568 6.72 44.13 -27.14
CA GLY A 568 6.47 45.51 -27.57
C GLY A 568 4.97 45.80 -27.47
N CYS A 569 4.56 46.80 -26.68
CA CYS A 569 3.20 46.96 -26.13
C CYS A 569 2.09 47.16 -27.17
N ILE A 570 0.86 46.75 -26.83
CA ILE A 570 -0.39 47.18 -27.50
C ILE A 570 -1.38 47.62 -26.42
N SER A 571 -2.03 48.76 -26.67
CA SER A 571 -3.06 49.37 -25.80
C SER A 571 -4.34 48.54 -25.78
N SER A 572 -5.02 48.52 -24.63
CA SER A 572 -6.26 47.78 -24.36
C SER A 572 -7.53 48.37 -25.00
N GLU A 573 -7.41 49.42 -25.82
CA GLU A 573 -8.55 50.12 -26.41
C GLU A 573 -8.50 50.08 -27.94
N TYR A 574 -8.87 48.95 -28.56
CA TYR A 574 -9.45 48.97 -29.92
C TYR A 574 -10.13 47.64 -30.26
N ILE A 575 -11.45 47.66 -30.39
CA ILE A 575 -12.18 46.76 -31.30
C ILE A 575 -12.98 47.71 -32.18
N LYS A 576 -12.55 47.88 -33.44
CA LYS A 576 -13.41 48.47 -34.47
C LYS A 576 -13.88 47.36 -35.40
N ASP A 577 -15.12 47.52 -35.85
CA ASP A 577 -15.90 46.63 -36.73
C ASP A 577 -15.32 46.37 -38.14
N GLU A 578 -14.01 46.57 -38.37
CA GLU A 578 -13.38 46.29 -39.67
C GLU A 578 -12.49 45.04 -39.59
N THR A 579 -12.81 44.10 -40.47
CA THR A 579 -12.47 42.66 -40.38
C THR A 579 -11.06 42.30 -40.85
N THR A 580 -10.22 43.25 -41.25
CA THR A 580 -8.85 42.98 -41.69
C THR A 580 -7.96 44.20 -41.48
N MET A 581 -6.79 44.00 -40.86
CA MET A 581 -5.73 45.00 -40.70
C MET A 581 -4.41 44.35 -41.17
N THR A 582 -3.63 45.05 -41.96
CA THR A 582 -2.28 44.63 -42.38
C THR A 582 -1.28 44.83 -41.23
N ILE A 583 -0.17 44.10 -41.25
CA ILE A 583 0.89 44.24 -40.22
C ILE A 583 1.44 45.66 -40.17
N GLN A 584 1.51 46.35 -41.31
CA GLN A 584 1.94 47.75 -41.35
C GLN A 584 0.96 48.67 -40.62
N GLU A 585 -0.35 48.51 -40.86
CA GLU A 585 -1.40 49.29 -40.19
C GLU A 585 -1.44 49.03 -38.67
N PHE A 586 -1.15 47.79 -38.26
CA PHE A 586 -1.00 47.42 -36.85
C PHE A 586 0.24 48.03 -36.21
N GLN A 587 1.38 48.02 -36.91
CA GLN A 587 2.65 48.61 -36.43
C GLN A 587 2.60 50.13 -36.33
N ASP A 588 1.83 50.80 -37.20
CA ASP A 588 1.66 52.26 -37.20
C ASP A 588 0.78 52.76 -36.03
N GLN A 589 0.06 51.86 -35.34
CA GLN A 589 -0.78 52.14 -34.18
C GLN A 589 -0.06 51.92 -32.82
N ILE A 590 1.16 51.38 -32.84
CA ILE A 590 1.97 51.15 -31.64
C ILE A 590 2.70 52.46 -31.26
N ASP A 591 2.47 52.95 -30.04
CA ASP A 591 3.06 54.20 -29.53
C ASP A 591 4.59 54.23 -29.73
N GLY A 592 5.12 55.40 -30.11
CA GLY A 592 6.52 55.59 -30.50
C GLY A 592 7.53 55.24 -29.40
N SER A 593 7.08 55.17 -28.14
CA SER A 593 7.84 54.70 -26.99
C SER A 593 8.17 53.20 -27.01
N CYS A 594 7.46 52.40 -27.82
CA CYS A 594 7.59 50.94 -27.93
C CYS A 594 8.47 50.47 -29.09
N LYS A 595 9.10 51.38 -29.84
CA LYS A 595 9.98 51.07 -30.99
C LYS A 595 11.42 50.71 -30.62
N LYS A 596 11.71 50.33 -29.37
CA LYS A 596 13.08 50.02 -28.91
C LYS A 596 13.24 48.60 -28.39
#